data_AF-A0A9D5PZZ1-F1
#
_entry.id   AF-A0A9D5PZZ1-F1
#
_cell.length_a   1.000
_cell.length_b   1.000
_cell.length_c   1.000
_cell.angle_alpha   90.00
_cell.angle_beta   90.00
_cell.angle_gamma   90.00
#
_symmetry.space_group_name_H-M   'P 1'
#
loop_
_entity.id
_entity.type
_entity.pdbx_description
1 polymer ?
#
loop_
_entity_poly.entity_id
_entity_poly.type
_entity_poly.pdbx_seq_one_letter_code
_entity_poly.pdbx_strand_id
1 'polypeptide(L)'
;MQKIGVFVCHCGTNIAGTVDVKAVAEALSREAGVVYSVDYQYMCSESGQNLIKDAIRDYGLTGVVVCSCSPRMHENTFRKAAAQAGLNPYMVEIANI
;
A
#
# COMPACT_ATOMS: atom_id res chain seq x y z
N MET A 1 12.08 -15.02 4.55
CA MET A 1 10.63 -14.87 4.82
C MET A 1 10.21 -13.53 4.25
N GLN A 2 9.08 -13.45 3.55
CA GLN A 2 8.61 -12.17 2.98
C GLN A 2 8.18 -11.21 4.10
N LYS A 3 8.46 -9.92 3.92
CA LYS A 3 8.05 -8.82 4.79
C LYS A 3 7.16 -7.89 3.98
N ILE A 4 5.86 -8.05 4.11
CA ILE A 4 4.87 -7.35 3.30
C ILE A 4 4.37 -6.10 4.02
N GLY A 5 4.34 -4.98 3.30
CA GLY A 5 3.62 -3.77 3.71
C GLY A 5 2.29 -3.67 2.99
N VAL A 6 1.22 -3.43 3.74
CA VAL A 6 -0.14 -3.27 3.20
C VAL A 6 -0.60 -1.83 3.39
N PHE A 7 -1.10 -1.21 2.33
CA PHE A 7 -1.54 0.18 2.34
C PHE A 7 -2.96 0.29 1.81
N VAL A 8 -3.89 0.74 2.65
CA VAL A 8 -5.33 0.81 2.33
C VAL A 8 -5.73 2.25 2.04
N CYS A 9 -6.16 2.53 0.82
CA CYS A 9 -6.52 3.87 0.40
C CYS A 9 -7.97 4.20 0.75
N HIS A 10 -8.23 5.38 1.30
CA HIS A 10 -9.61 5.87 1.50
C HIS A 10 -10.22 6.38 0.19
N CYS A 11 -9.37 6.96 -0.68
CA CYS A 11 -9.77 7.63 -1.92
C CYS A 11 -10.87 8.68 -1.65
N GLY A 12 -10.70 9.48 -0.59
CA GLY A 12 -11.76 10.35 -0.08
C GLY A 12 -12.95 9.52 0.39
N THR A 13 -14.11 9.69 -0.23
CA THR A 13 -15.32 8.90 0.05
C THR A 13 -15.59 7.80 -0.97
N ASN A 14 -14.76 7.67 -2.02
CA ASN A 14 -14.99 6.68 -3.07
C ASN A 14 -14.86 5.25 -2.56
N ILE A 15 -13.87 4.99 -1.69
CA ILE A 15 -13.68 3.68 -1.04
C ILE A 15 -14.22 3.75 0.39
N ALA A 16 -13.74 4.70 1.19
CA ALA A 16 -14.11 4.82 2.60
C ALA A 16 -15.59 5.18 2.87
N GLY A 17 -16.35 5.56 1.84
CA GLY A 17 -17.81 5.74 1.95
C GLY A 17 -18.59 4.42 2.02
N THR A 18 -17.98 3.31 1.61
CA THR A 18 -18.62 1.98 1.54
C THR A 18 -17.82 0.91 2.28
N VAL A 19 -16.48 0.95 2.17
CA VAL A 19 -15.57 -0.03 2.77
C VAL A 19 -15.02 0.52 4.08
N ASP A 20 -15.08 -0.27 5.15
CA ASP A 20 -14.37 0.05 6.40
C ASP A 20 -12.86 -0.19 6.23
N VAL A 21 -12.18 0.83 5.71
CA VAL A 21 -10.75 0.80 5.42
C VAL A 21 -9.87 0.57 6.66
N LYS A 22 -10.34 0.99 7.84
CA LYS A 22 -9.62 0.77 9.10
C LYS A 22 -9.71 -0.69 9.51
N ALA A 23 -10.91 -1.28 9.43
CA ALA A 23 -11.09 -2.71 9.69
C ALA A 23 -10.27 -3.56 8.72
N VAL A 24 -10.17 -3.16 7.43
CA VAL A 24 -9.33 -3.85 6.44
C VAL A 24 -7.84 -3.79 6.82
N ALA A 25 -7.32 -2.61 7.17
CA ALA A 25 -5.93 -2.47 7.59
C ALA A 25 -5.64 -3.27 8.88
N GLU A 26 -6.53 -3.21 9.87
CA GLU A 26 -6.39 -3.98 11.12
C GLU A 26 -6.41 -5.48 10.86
N ALA A 27 -7.33 -5.97 10.03
CA ALA A 27 -7.41 -7.39 9.69
C ALA A 27 -6.12 -7.87 9.02
N LEU A 28 -5.64 -7.13 8.02
CA LEU A 28 -4.42 -7.49 7.28
C LEU A 28 -3.15 -7.39 8.12
N SER A 29 -3.12 -6.56 9.17
CA SER A 29 -2.00 -6.51 10.11
C SER A 29 -1.75 -7.83 10.85
N ARG A 30 -2.75 -8.72 10.89
CA ARG A 30 -2.69 -10.02 11.59
C ARG A 30 -2.31 -11.18 10.65
N GLU A 31 -2.20 -10.92 9.35
CA GLU A 31 -1.87 -11.94 8.35
C GLU A 31 -0.38 -12.31 8.38
N ALA A 32 -0.10 -13.60 8.15
CA ALA A 32 1.27 -14.10 8.20
C ALA A 32 2.15 -13.44 7.12
N GLY A 33 3.24 -12.82 7.54
CA GLY A 33 4.19 -12.13 6.65
C GLY A 33 3.90 -10.65 6.42
N VAL A 34 2.74 -10.14 6.86
CA VAL A 34 2.49 -8.70 6.91
C VAL A 34 3.19 -8.14 8.16
N VAL A 35 4.08 -7.18 7.95
CA VAL A 35 4.86 -6.55 9.05
C VAL A 35 4.53 -5.08 9.23
N TYR A 36 3.77 -4.50 8.30
CA TYR A 36 3.27 -3.14 8.34
C TYR A 36 1.92 -3.08 7.62
N SER A 37 0.91 -2.50 8.25
CA SER A 37 -0.39 -2.25 7.62
C SER A 37 -0.96 -0.92 8.09
N VAL A 38 -1.44 -0.10 7.17
CA VAL A 38 -1.98 1.22 7.48
C VAL A 38 -3.02 1.64 6.45
N ASP A 39 -3.99 2.45 6.89
CA ASP A 39 -4.90 3.17 6.03
C ASP A 39 -4.49 4.65 5.86
N TYR A 40 -4.68 5.21 4.67
CA TYR A 40 -4.35 6.61 4.39
C TYR A 40 -5.27 7.23 3.33
N GLN A 41 -5.44 8.55 3.40
CA GLN A 41 -6.48 9.26 2.67
C GLN A 41 -6.34 9.14 1.14
N TYR A 42 -5.13 9.34 0.62
CA TYR A 42 -4.81 9.24 -0.80
C TYR A 42 -3.44 8.62 -1.02
N MET A 43 -3.39 7.30 -1.23
CA MET A 43 -2.11 6.61 -1.42
C MET A 43 -1.33 7.07 -2.66
N CYS A 44 -2.02 7.51 -3.73
CA CYS A 44 -1.36 8.01 -4.93
C CYS A 44 -0.78 9.44 -4.78
N SER A 45 -1.15 10.18 -3.73
CA SER A 45 -0.58 11.50 -3.45
C SER A 45 0.91 11.42 -3.13
N GLU A 46 1.63 12.54 -3.22
CA GLU A 46 3.05 12.58 -2.85
C GLU A 46 3.29 12.09 -1.41
N SER A 47 2.46 12.53 -0.46
CA SER A 47 2.54 12.06 0.94
C SER A 47 2.27 10.56 1.06
N GLY A 48 1.29 10.03 0.32
CA GLY A 48 1.01 8.58 0.30
C GLY A 48 2.16 7.77 -0.30
N GLN A 49 2.78 8.27 -1.37
CA GLN A 49 3.97 7.66 -1.96
C GLN A 49 5.18 7.73 -1.01
N ASN A 50 5.36 8.83 -0.28
CA ASN A 50 6.40 8.95 0.75
C ASN A 50 6.18 7.92 1.86
N LEU A 51 4.94 7.75 2.32
CA LEU A 51 4.61 6.75 3.33
C LEU A 51 4.98 5.31 2.88
N ILE A 52 4.77 4.95 1.60
CA ILE A 52 5.24 3.67 1.06
C ILE A 52 6.78 3.59 1.09
N LYS A 53 7.46 4.63 0.62
CA LYS A 53 8.93 4.67 0.55
C LYS A 53 9.58 4.55 1.92
N ASP A 54 9.04 5.25 2.90
CA ASP A 54 9.54 5.26 4.27
C ASP A 54 9.30 3.90 4.92
N ALA A 55 8.09 3.35 4.76
CA ALA A 55 7.79 2.00 5.26
C ALA A 55 8.70 0.92 4.65
N ILE A 56 9.02 1.01 3.35
CA ILE A 56 9.97 0.09 2.70
C ILE A 56 11.33 0.10 3.41
N ARG A 57 11.84 1.29 3.75
CA ARG A 57 13.15 1.45 4.41
C ARG A 57 13.10 1.06 5.89
N ASP A 58 12.11 1.55 6.61
CA ASP A 58 12.03 1.44 8.07
C ASP A 58 11.73 0.00 8.52
N TYR A 59 10.89 -0.71 7.77
CA TYR A 59 10.50 -2.10 8.10
C TYR A 59 11.27 -3.14 7.29
N GLY A 60 12.09 -2.70 6.33
CA GLY A 60 12.83 -3.57 5.41
C GLY A 60 11.89 -4.46 4.58
N LEU A 61 10.87 -3.84 3.97
CA LEU A 61 9.85 -4.57 3.22
C LEU A 61 10.43 -5.24 1.98
N THR A 62 9.98 -6.46 1.71
CA THR A 62 10.35 -7.23 0.52
C THR A 62 9.24 -7.28 -0.52
N GLY A 63 8.07 -6.74 -0.19
CA GLY A 63 6.94 -6.55 -1.09
C GLY A 63 5.91 -5.59 -0.51
N VAL A 64 5.08 -5.00 -1.37
CA VAL A 64 4.01 -4.10 -0.97
C VAL A 64 2.71 -4.44 -1.68
N VAL A 65 1.61 -4.33 -0.95
CA VAL A 65 0.24 -4.46 -1.48
C VAL A 65 -0.47 -3.13 -1.25
N VAL A 66 -1.00 -2.53 -2.33
CA VAL A 66 -1.76 -1.29 -2.23
C VAL A 66 -3.22 -1.58 -2.56
N CYS A 67 -4.08 -1.55 -1.54
CA CYS A 67 -5.53 -1.71 -1.66
C CYS A 67 -6.13 -0.36 -2.06
N SER A 68 -6.43 -0.18 -3.36
CA SER A 68 -6.83 1.12 -3.90
C SER A 68 -7.60 0.97 -5.22
N CYS A 69 -7.50 1.95 -6.12
CA CYS A 69 -8.13 1.93 -7.43
C CYS A 69 -7.48 0.92 -8.39
N SER A 70 -8.07 0.79 -9.58
CA SER A 70 -7.57 -0.09 -10.65
C SER A 70 -6.07 0.03 -10.91
N PRO A 71 -5.35 -1.10 -11.10
CA PRO A 71 -3.93 -1.09 -11.47
C PRO A 71 -3.68 -0.34 -12.79
N ARG A 72 -4.65 -0.33 -13.70
CA ARG A 72 -4.59 0.43 -14.97
C ARG A 72 -4.35 1.92 -14.77
N MET A 73 -4.66 2.47 -13.59
CA MET A 73 -4.52 3.89 -13.29
C MET A 73 -3.19 4.19 -12.60
N HIS A 74 -2.86 3.48 -11.52
CA HIS A 74 -1.76 3.88 -10.62
C HIS A 74 -0.68 2.81 -10.37
N GLU A 75 -0.68 1.66 -11.06
CA GLU A 75 0.39 0.66 -10.94
C GLU A 75 1.76 1.24 -11.20
N ASN A 76 1.92 2.00 -12.29
CA ASN A 76 3.18 2.65 -12.60
C ASN A 76 3.60 3.70 -11.56
N THR A 77 2.65 4.34 -10.89
CA THR A 77 2.92 5.31 -9.82
C THR A 77 3.52 4.60 -8.61
N PHE A 78 2.87 3.54 -8.12
CA PHE A 78 3.34 2.80 -6.96
C PHE A 78 4.64 2.03 -7.25
N ARG A 79 4.80 1.47 -8.45
CA ARG A 79 6.06 0.85 -8.90
C ARG A 79 7.23 1.83 -8.88
N LYS A 80 7.03 3.05 -9.37
CA LYS A 80 8.08 4.09 -9.33
C LYS A 80 8.42 4.49 -7.89
N ALA A 81 7.43 4.66 -7.02
CA ALA A 81 7.66 4.96 -5.62
C ALA A 81 8.46 3.84 -4.92
N ALA A 82 8.04 2.58 -5.08
CA ALA A 82 8.76 1.43 -4.55
C ALA A 82 10.20 1.34 -5.06
N ALA A 83 10.42 1.54 -6.36
CA ALA A 83 11.75 1.53 -6.97
C ALA A 83 12.66 2.64 -6.41
N GLN A 84 12.12 3.84 -6.15
CA GLN A 84 12.87 4.93 -5.50
C GLN A 84 13.27 4.61 -4.04
N ALA A 85 12.61 3.64 -3.40
CA ALA A 85 12.99 3.13 -2.10
C ALA A 85 13.88 1.87 -2.17
N GLY A 86 14.27 1.43 -3.38
CA GLY A 86 15.13 0.26 -3.59
C GLY A 86 14.39 -1.07 -3.65
N LEU A 87 13.06 -1.08 -3.62
CA LEU A 87 12.27 -2.30 -3.80
C LEU A 87 12.10 -2.61 -5.29
N ASN A 88 12.21 -3.89 -5.66
CA ASN A 88 11.93 -4.33 -7.03
C ASN A 88 10.49 -3.93 -7.42
N PRO A 89 10.27 -3.17 -8.51
CA PRO A 89 8.93 -2.72 -8.89
C PRO A 89 7.94 -3.86 -9.17
N TYR A 90 8.41 -5.07 -9.48
CA TYR A 90 7.54 -6.24 -9.65
C TYR A 90 7.12 -6.90 -8.32
N MET A 91 7.60 -6.39 -7.19
CA MET A 91 7.14 -6.77 -5.84
C MET A 91 6.06 -5.80 -5.31
N VAL A 92 5.39 -5.10 -6.22
CA VAL A 92 4.24 -4.22 -5.94
C VAL A 92 3.00 -4.88 -6.53
N GLU A 93 2.01 -5.13 -5.68
CA GLU A 93 0.71 -5.68 -6.06
C GLU A 93 -0.41 -4.69 -5.74
N ILE A 94 -1.46 -4.65 -6.57
CA ILE A 94 -2.62 -3.77 -6.36
C ILE A 94 -3.87 -4.61 -6.20
N ALA A 95 -4.49 -4.47 -5.04
CA ALA A 95 -5.85 -4.96 -4.82
C ALA A 95 -6.83 -3.85 -5.19
N ASN A 96 -7.61 -4.05 -6.25
CA ASN A 96 -8.65 -3.12 -6.68
C ASN A 96 -9.90 -3.32 -5.81
N ILE A 97 -10.23 -2.34 -4.98
CA ILE A 97 -11.33 -2.38 -4.00
C ILE A 97 -12.27 -1.17 -4.11
#